data_AF-A6EHS7-F1
#
_entry.id   AF-A6EHS7-F1
#
_cell.length_a   1.000
_cell.length_b   1.000
_cell.length_c   1.000
_cell.angle_alpha   90.00
_cell.angle_beta   90.00
_cell.angle_gamma   90.00
#
_symmetry.space_group_name_H-M   'P 1'
#
loop_
_entity.id
_entity.type
_entity.pdbx_description
1 polymer ?
#
loop_
_entity_poly.entity_id
_entity_poly.type
_entity_poly.pdbx_seq_one_letter_code
_entity_poly.pdbx_strand_id
1 'polypeptide(L)'
;MEYPGIVFCGWKAKNGSAWGVIDHEFGHTWFPMIVGSNERKYGWMDEGFNTFINGLSSEAFNKGEYKSRPTDMQRVATYLASPQIEKIMLTPDAMKEANIGVNLYSKPGWGLNILRDQVIGADRFDYAFRKYVENWAFKHPTPNDFFRAMENGAGEDLSWFWRGWFLENWKTDQGITSVKALSRGGATAGYDIVIANLEQMPMPIIIEVKTKSGKTEILKLPVDIWMRNTSWTVNYPTTEEVVSVTLDPEHVLPDVNPTNNVWKK
;
A
#
# COMPACT_ATOMS: atom_id res chain seq x y z
N MET A 1 -14.63 -20.56 -6.19
CA MET A 1 -15.33 -20.98 -4.97
C MET A 1 -14.54 -22.09 -4.33
N GLU A 2 -14.16 -21.83 -3.10
CA GLU A 2 -13.09 -22.41 -2.32
C GLU A 2 -13.68 -23.30 -1.23
N TYR A 3 -14.38 -24.37 -1.58
CA TYR A 3 -14.84 -25.28 -0.52
C TYR A 3 -13.65 -26.08 0.04
N PRO A 4 -13.68 -26.46 1.33
CA PRO A 4 -12.64 -27.30 1.91
C PRO A 4 -12.44 -28.60 1.11
N GLY A 5 -11.24 -28.75 0.52
CA GLY A 5 -10.87 -29.93 -0.27
C GLY A 5 -11.48 -30.00 -1.68
N ILE A 6 -12.25 -29.00 -2.13
CA ILE A 6 -12.81 -28.95 -3.48
C ILE A 6 -12.98 -27.51 -3.97
N VAL A 7 -12.35 -27.19 -5.10
CA VAL A 7 -12.42 -25.87 -5.74
C VAL A 7 -13.24 -25.94 -7.01
N PHE A 8 -14.08 -24.93 -7.24
CA PHE A 8 -14.81 -24.73 -8.48
C PHE A 8 -14.29 -23.49 -9.22
N CYS A 9 -13.59 -23.72 -10.33
CA CYS A 9 -13.16 -22.68 -11.26
C CYS A 9 -14.04 -22.68 -12.53
N GLY A 10 -14.16 -21.52 -13.17
CA GLY A 10 -14.91 -21.39 -14.42
C GLY A 10 -14.29 -22.24 -15.54
N TRP A 11 -15.08 -23.14 -16.14
CA TRP A 11 -14.61 -24.08 -17.17
C TRP A 11 -14.00 -23.43 -18.44
N LYS A 12 -14.26 -22.14 -18.66
CA LYS A 12 -13.72 -21.37 -19.80
C LYS A 12 -12.36 -20.73 -19.51
N ALA A 13 -11.87 -20.76 -18.26
CA ALA A 13 -10.60 -20.13 -17.89
C ALA A 13 -9.43 -20.83 -18.60
N LYS A 14 -8.51 -20.03 -19.16
CA LYS A 14 -7.32 -20.51 -19.89
C LYS A 14 -6.13 -19.59 -19.64
N ASN A 15 -4.91 -20.10 -19.77
CA ASN A 15 -3.65 -19.35 -19.64
C ASN A 15 -3.63 -18.49 -18.35
N GLY A 16 -3.28 -17.21 -18.44
CA GLY A 16 -3.24 -16.31 -17.28
C GLY A 16 -4.55 -16.18 -16.52
N SER A 17 -5.71 -16.34 -17.17
CA SER A 17 -7.00 -16.37 -16.46
C SER A 17 -7.17 -17.66 -15.65
N ALA A 18 -6.69 -18.80 -16.16
CA ALA A 18 -6.67 -20.04 -15.39
C ALA A 18 -5.68 -19.98 -14.24
N TRP A 19 -4.49 -19.41 -14.47
CA TRP A 19 -3.51 -19.13 -13.39
C TRP A 19 -4.16 -18.31 -12.29
N GLY A 20 -4.72 -17.13 -12.61
CA GLY A 20 -5.27 -16.23 -11.61
C GLY A 20 -6.36 -16.87 -10.74
N VAL A 21 -7.32 -17.58 -11.35
CA VAL A 21 -8.37 -18.23 -10.55
C VAL A 21 -7.85 -19.46 -9.80
N ILE A 22 -7.01 -20.31 -10.40
CA ILE A 22 -6.52 -21.51 -9.71
C ILE A 22 -5.59 -21.14 -8.55
N ASP A 23 -4.71 -20.15 -8.76
CA ASP A 23 -3.79 -19.67 -7.73
C ASP A 23 -4.53 -18.99 -6.56
N HIS A 24 -5.54 -18.17 -6.84
CA HIS A 24 -6.44 -17.62 -5.82
C HIS A 24 -7.07 -18.76 -5.02
N GLU A 25 -7.76 -19.68 -5.68
CA GLU A 25 -8.50 -20.72 -4.98
C GLU A 25 -7.59 -21.70 -4.23
N PHE A 26 -6.36 -21.92 -4.71
CA PHE A 26 -5.34 -22.68 -3.99
C PHE A 26 -4.85 -21.94 -2.74
N GLY A 27 -4.67 -20.63 -2.81
CA GLY A 27 -4.27 -19.79 -1.70
C GLY A 27 -5.27 -19.82 -0.54
N HIS A 28 -6.55 -20.09 -0.81
CA HIS A 28 -7.55 -20.31 0.24
C HIS A 28 -7.26 -21.52 1.15
N THR A 29 -6.37 -22.43 0.75
CA THR A 29 -5.81 -23.45 1.66
C THR A 29 -5.20 -22.82 2.92
N TRP A 30 -4.67 -21.59 2.85
CA TRP A 30 -4.22 -20.85 4.03
C TRP A 30 -5.36 -20.09 4.72
N PHE A 31 -6.13 -19.32 3.96
CA PHE A 31 -7.18 -18.44 4.49
C PHE A 31 -8.52 -18.73 3.78
N PRO A 32 -9.56 -19.24 4.44
CA PRO A 32 -9.67 -19.47 5.88
C PRO A 32 -9.24 -20.88 6.35
N MET A 33 -8.75 -21.78 5.49
CA MET A 33 -8.71 -23.22 5.84
C MET A 33 -7.68 -23.55 6.93
N ILE A 34 -6.49 -22.94 6.93
CA ILE A 34 -5.52 -23.08 8.02
C ILE A 34 -5.76 -22.00 9.08
N VAL A 35 -6.03 -20.76 8.70
CA VAL A 35 -6.32 -19.66 9.63
C VAL A 35 -7.78 -19.26 9.46
N GLY A 36 -8.64 -19.72 10.38
CA GLY A 36 -10.10 -19.65 10.27
C GLY A 36 -10.71 -18.28 10.53
N SER A 37 -10.59 -17.35 9.60
CA SER A 37 -11.31 -16.08 9.65
C SER A 37 -12.84 -16.26 9.53
N ASN A 38 -13.59 -15.27 10.03
CA ASN A 38 -15.04 -15.25 9.91
C ASN A 38 -15.45 -14.50 8.64
N GLU A 39 -15.53 -15.21 7.52
CA GLU A 39 -15.85 -14.64 6.19
C GLU A 39 -17.14 -13.77 6.21
N ARG A 40 -18.13 -14.16 7.01
CA ARG A 40 -19.42 -13.45 7.11
C ARG A 40 -19.32 -12.09 7.80
N LYS A 41 -18.29 -11.88 8.61
CA LYS A 41 -18.05 -10.61 9.29
C LYS A 41 -16.88 -9.83 8.70
N TYR A 42 -15.83 -10.54 8.32
CA TYR A 42 -14.53 -9.99 7.95
C TYR A 42 -14.00 -10.66 6.68
N GLY A 43 -14.84 -10.78 5.64
CA GLY A 43 -14.48 -11.46 4.39
C GLY A 43 -13.22 -10.91 3.70
N TRP A 44 -12.79 -9.69 4.04
CA TRP A 44 -11.51 -9.15 3.57
C TRP A 44 -10.29 -9.89 4.13
N MET A 45 -10.39 -10.56 5.28
CA MET A 45 -9.29 -11.36 5.81
C MET A 45 -9.06 -12.57 4.90
N ASP A 46 -10.12 -13.17 4.39
CA ASP A 46 -10.05 -14.30 3.47
C ASP A 46 -9.52 -13.80 2.12
N GLU A 47 -10.26 -12.88 1.52
CA GLU A 47 -10.06 -12.46 0.14
C GLU A 47 -8.88 -11.51 -0.05
N GLY A 48 -8.66 -10.62 0.91
CA GLY A 48 -7.60 -9.63 0.89
C GLY A 48 -6.23 -10.22 1.16
N PHE A 49 -6.12 -11.14 2.12
CA PHE A 49 -4.87 -11.89 2.32
C PHE A 49 -4.54 -12.72 1.09
N ASN A 50 -5.54 -13.37 0.52
CA ASN A 50 -5.36 -14.19 -0.67
C ASN A 50 -4.91 -13.35 -1.88
N THR A 51 -5.61 -12.24 -2.14
CA THR A 51 -5.25 -11.27 -3.20
C THR A 51 -3.80 -10.79 -3.05
N PHE A 52 -3.37 -10.51 -1.82
CA PHE A 52 -1.99 -10.12 -1.52
C PHE A 52 -0.98 -11.24 -1.87
N ILE A 53 -1.20 -12.46 -1.38
CA ILE A 53 -0.26 -13.57 -1.65
C ILE A 53 -0.27 -14.00 -3.12
N ASN A 54 -1.37 -13.82 -3.86
CA ASN A 54 -1.43 -14.11 -5.30
C ASN A 54 -0.53 -13.18 -6.12
N GLY A 55 -0.31 -11.94 -5.65
CA GLY A 55 0.68 -11.05 -6.26
C GLY A 55 2.09 -11.62 -6.16
N LEU A 56 2.44 -12.12 -4.97
CA LEU A 56 3.76 -12.71 -4.68
C LEU A 56 3.97 -14.03 -5.43
N SER A 57 2.96 -14.90 -5.48
CA SER A 57 3.02 -16.17 -6.23
C SER A 57 3.21 -15.91 -7.73
N SER A 58 2.48 -14.94 -8.29
CA SER A 58 2.55 -14.60 -9.72
C SER A 58 3.91 -14.02 -10.12
N GLU A 59 4.55 -13.25 -9.22
CA GLU A 59 5.92 -12.78 -9.41
C GLU A 59 6.95 -13.92 -9.32
N ALA A 60 6.76 -14.85 -8.39
CA ALA A 60 7.67 -15.99 -8.21
C ALA A 60 7.53 -17.04 -9.32
N PHE A 61 6.34 -17.21 -9.87
CA PHE A 61 6.05 -18.27 -10.84
C PHE A 61 6.76 -18.04 -12.18
N ASN A 62 7.52 -19.06 -12.61
CA ASN A 62 8.20 -19.13 -13.90
C ASN A 62 8.87 -17.80 -14.33
N LYS A 63 9.66 -17.19 -13.42
CA LYS A 63 10.34 -15.91 -13.64
C LYS A 63 9.39 -14.74 -13.93
N GLY A 64 8.24 -14.74 -13.27
CA GLY A 64 7.23 -13.68 -13.39
C GLY A 64 6.36 -13.80 -14.64
N GLU A 65 6.11 -15.01 -15.15
CA GLU A 65 5.28 -15.23 -16.35
C GLU A 65 3.91 -14.55 -16.24
N TYR A 66 3.33 -14.55 -15.03
CA TYR A 66 2.02 -13.96 -14.73
C TYR A 66 2.11 -12.71 -13.86
N LYS A 67 3.30 -12.13 -13.69
CA LYS A 67 3.48 -10.89 -12.93
C LYS A 67 2.64 -9.77 -13.53
N SER A 68 1.74 -9.21 -12.72
CA SER A 68 0.95 -8.04 -13.11
C SER A 68 1.83 -6.81 -13.28
N ARG A 69 1.38 -5.88 -14.13
CA ARG A 69 2.01 -4.56 -14.21
C ARG A 69 1.85 -3.82 -12.88
N PRO A 70 2.81 -2.95 -12.51
CA PRO A 70 2.65 -2.08 -11.35
C PRO A 70 1.33 -1.31 -11.41
N THR A 71 0.66 -1.19 -10.26
CA THR A 71 -0.60 -0.45 -10.12
C THR A 71 -0.29 1.02 -9.90
N ASP A 72 -0.92 1.90 -10.68
CA ASP A 72 -0.87 3.35 -10.47
C ASP A 72 -1.78 3.71 -9.29
N MET A 73 -1.19 3.87 -8.10
CA MET A 73 -1.93 4.10 -6.87
C MET A 73 -2.58 5.48 -6.82
N GLN A 74 -2.11 6.48 -7.57
CA GLN A 74 -2.78 7.79 -7.67
C GLN A 74 -4.13 7.68 -8.39
N ARG A 75 -4.21 6.84 -9.45
CA ARG A 75 -5.50 6.52 -10.09
C ARG A 75 -6.42 5.76 -9.15
N VAL A 76 -5.88 4.78 -8.43
CA VAL A 76 -6.64 4.02 -7.43
C VAL A 76 -7.16 4.96 -6.33
N ALA A 77 -6.35 5.90 -5.86
CA ALA A 77 -6.71 6.86 -4.82
C ALA A 77 -7.90 7.72 -5.23
N THR A 78 -7.90 8.23 -6.46
CA THR A 78 -9.03 9.00 -7.01
C THR A 78 -10.33 8.19 -6.96
N TYR A 79 -10.27 6.90 -7.29
CA TYR A 79 -11.41 6.00 -7.22
C TYR A 79 -11.82 5.71 -5.76
N LEU A 80 -10.87 5.40 -4.88
CA LEU A 80 -11.12 5.10 -3.46
C LEU A 80 -11.59 6.32 -2.64
N ALA A 81 -11.28 7.54 -3.10
CA ALA A 81 -11.71 8.79 -2.48
C ALA A 81 -13.21 9.08 -2.66
N SER A 82 -13.89 8.31 -3.50
CA SER A 82 -15.33 8.38 -3.68
C SER A 82 -16.07 8.05 -2.37
N PRO A 83 -17.02 8.89 -1.92
CA PRO A 83 -17.83 8.58 -0.74
C PRO A 83 -18.80 7.41 -0.96
N GLN A 84 -18.91 6.89 -2.18
CA GLN A 84 -19.72 5.71 -2.48
C GLN A 84 -19.01 4.40 -2.12
N ILE A 85 -17.69 4.41 -1.97
CA ILE A 85 -16.87 3.27 -1.53
C ILE A 85 -16.97 3.15 -0.02
N GLU A 86 -17.39 1.99 0.46
CA GLU A 86 -17.50 1.72 1.89
C GLU A 86 -16.14 1.41 2.55
N LYS A 87 -16.16 1.24 3.86
CA LYS A 87 -15.02 0.83 4.67
C LYS A 87 -14.78 -0.67 4.51
N ILE A 88 -13.52 -1.11 4.62
CA ILE A 88 -13.15 -2.54 4.53
C ILE A 88 -13.85 -3.35 5.63
N MET A 89 -14.04 -2.75 6.80
CA MET A 89 -14.58 -3.40 7.99
C MET A 89 -16.10 -3.60 8.01
N LEU A 90 -16.83 -3.21 6.96
CA LEU A 90 -18.23 -3.62 6.84
C LEU A 90 -18.34 -5.13 6.64
N THR A 91 -19.46 -5.70 7.07
CA THR A 91 -19.81 -7.07 6.74
C THR A 91 -20.22 -7.14 5.26
N PRO A 92 -19.98 -8.27 4.56
CA PRO A 92 -20.31 -8.38 3.13
C PRO A 92 -21.78 -8.10 2.79
N ASP A 93 -22.72 -8.44 3.68
CA ASP A 93 -24.16 -8.17 3.54
C ASP A 93 -24.54 -6.68 3.67
N ALA A 94 -23.66 -5.88 4.29
CA ALA A 94 -23.83 -4.43 4.42
C ALA A 94 -23.13 -3.65 3.30
N MET A 95 -22.41 -4.32 2.39
CA MET A 95 -21.75 -3.69 1.24
C MET A 95 -22.68 -3.64 0.03
N LYS A 96 -22.53 -2.60 -0.79
CA LYS A 96 -23.06 -2.63 -2.16
C LYS A 96 -22.35 -3.73 -2.94
N GLU A 97 -23.12 -4.54 -3.66
CA GLU A 97 -22.60 -5.63 -4.49
C GLU A 97 -21.49 -5.17 -5.44
N ALA A 98 -21.65 -3.99 -6.06
CA ALA A 98 -20.67 -3.41 -6.97
C ALA A 98 -19.29 -3.12 -6.32
N ASN A 99 -19.23 -3.00 -5.00
CA ASN A 99 -18.02 -2.65 -4.25
C ASN A 99 -17.37 -3.85 -3.56
N ILE A 100 -18.01 -5.04 -3.55
CA ILE A 100 -17.49 -6.24 -2.88
C ILE A 100 -16.09 -6.59 -3.37
N GLY A 101 -15.90 -6.63 -4.70
CA GLY A 101 -14.60 -6.92 -5.30
C GLY A 101 -13.50 -5.95 -4.87
N VAL A 102 -13.83 -4.69 -4.63
CA VAL A 102 -12.84 -3.70 -4.17
C VAL A 102 -12.62 -3.81 -2.66
N ASN A 103 -13.68 -3.85 -1.87
CA ASN A 103 -13.59 -3.76 -0.41
C ASN A 103 -13.05 -5.04 0.23
N LEU A 104 -13.31 -6.21 -0.37
CA LEU A 104 -12.82 -7.49 0.17
C LEU A 104 -11.50 -7.95 -0.46
N TYR A 105 -11.21 -7.59 -1.72
CA TYR A 105 -10.04 -8.11 -2.44
C TYR A 105 -8.99 -7.03 -2.67
N SER A 106 -9.27 -6.10 -3.60
CA SER A 106 -8.27 -5.17 -4.12
C SER A 106 -7.75 -4.19 -3.07
N LYS A 107 -8.64 -3.52 -2.34
CA LYS A 107 -8.27 -2.48 -1.37
C LYS A 107 -7.49 -3.05 -0.17
N PRO A 108 -7.90 -4.17 0.45
CA PRO A 108 -7.05 -4.84 1.44
C PRO A 108 -5.69 -5.26 0.87
N GLY A 109 -5.68 -5.88 -0.33
CA GLY A 109 -4.43 -6.32 -0.99
C GLY A 109 -3.46 -5.16 -1.27
N TRP A 110 -3.96 -4.04 -1.81
CA TRP A 110 -3.18 -2.82 -2.00
C TRP A 110 -2.66 -2.25 -0.68
N GLY A 111 -3.46 -2.28 0.38
CA GLY A 111 -3.03 -1.89 1.72
C GLY A 111 -1.85 -2.72 2.21
N LEU A 112 -1.93 -4.04 2.06
CA LEU A 112 -0.86 -4.94 2.47
C LEU A 112 0.41 -4.75 1.62
N ASN A 113 0.27 -4.51 0.32
CA ASN A 113 1.41 -4.13 -0.54
C ASN A 113 2.06 -2.81 -0.10
N ILE A 114 1.27 -1.76 0.16
CA ILE A 114 1.80 -0.47 0.67
C ILE A 114 2.53 -0.69 2.00
N LEU A 115 1.92 -1.43 2.93
CA LEU A 115 2.52 -1.69 4.22
C LEU A 115 3.86 -2.42 4.05
N ARG A 116 3.89 -3.48 3.25
CA ARG A 116 5.09 -4.28 2.97
C ARG A 116 6.18 -3.49 2.26
N ASP A 117 5.85 -2.79 1.19
CA ASP A 117 6.86 -2.25 0.28
C ASP A 117 7.23 -0.80 0.62
N GLN A 118 6.28 -0.05 1.18
CA GLN A 118 6.45 1.38 1.42
C GLN A 118 6.67 1.76 2.87
N VAL A 119 6.05 1.05 3.83
CA VAL A 119 6.09 1.42 5.25
C VAL A 119 7.10 0.60 6.04
N ILE A 120 6.88 -0.70 6.22
CA ILE A 120 7.70 -1.53 7.12
C ILE A 120 8.82 -2.30 6.40
N GLY A 121 8.72 -2.54 5.11
CA GLY A 121 9.69 -3.32 4.35
C GLY A 121 9.42 -4.83 4.37
N ALA A 122 9.79 -5.50 3.27
CA ALA A 122 9.53 -6.92 3.02
C ALA A 122 9.97 -7.85 4.17
N ASP A 123 11.19 -7.70 4.69
CA ASP A 123 11.72 -8.62 5.70
C ASP A 123 10.89 -8.63 6.99
N ARG A 124 10.53 -7.43 7.47
CA ARG A 124 9.74 -7.26 8.70
C ARG A 124 8.28 -7.68 8.47
N PHE A 125 7.71 -7.29 7.33
CA PHE A 125 6.35 -7.70 6.95
C PHE A 125 6.24 -9.23 6.85
N ASP A 126 7.11 -9.86 6.05
CA ASP A 126 7.04 -11.29 5.75
C ASP A 126 7.33 -12.13 6.99
N TYR A 127 8.19 -11.63 7.90
CA TYR A 127 8.36 -12.22 9.22
C TYR A 127 7.08 -12.15 10.06
N ALA A 128 6.49 -10.97 10.19
CA ALA A 128 5.28 -10.75 10.99
C ALA A 128 4.08 -11.55 10.45
N PHE A 129 3.89 -11.54 9.13
CA PHE A 129 2.79 -12.23 8.46
C PHE A 129 2.92 -13.75 8.61
N ARG A 130 4.12 -14.32 8.44
CA ARG A 130 4.36 -15.75 8.70
C ARG A 130 4.11 -16.12 10.16
N LYS A 131 4.52 -15.27 11.11
CA LYS A 131 4.26 -15.50 12.54
C LYS A 131 2.78 -15.41 12.89
N TYR A 132 2.02 -14.52 12.25
CA TYR A 132 0.57 -14.50 12.36
C TYR A 132 -0.03 -15.85 11.91
N VAL A 133 0.34 -16.33 10.72
CA VAL A 133 -0.15 -17.61 10.19
C VAL A 133 0.22 -18.78 11.11
N GLU A 134 1.46 -18.86 11.57
CA GLU A 134 1.93 -19.92 12.48
C GLU A 134 1.17 -19.91 13.81
N ASN A 135 1.00 -18.73 14.41
CA ASN A 135 0.37 -18.61 15.73
C ASN A 135 -1.15 -18.83 15.70
N TRP A 136 -1.80 -18.52 14.56
CA TRP A 136 -3.24 -18.61 14.37
C TRP A 136 -3.70 -19.80 13.53
N ALA A 137 -2.78 -20.69 13.16
CA ALA A 137 -3.12 -21.97 12.54
C ALA A 137 -4.12 -22.74 13.41
N PHE A 138 -5.20 -23.22 12.78
CA PHE A 138 -6.33 -23.94 13.34
C PHE A 138 -7.12 -23.16 14.42
N LYS A 139 -7.07 -21.82 14.36
CA LYS A 139 -7.79 -20.91 15.27
C LYS A 139 -8.63 -19.90 14.48
N HIS A 140 -9.39 -19.08 15.20
CA HIS A 140 -10.31 -18.10 14.62
C HIS A 140 -9.95 -16.66 15.01
N PRO A 141 -8.93 -16.05 14.39
CA PRO A 141 -8.54 -14.67 14.68
C PRO A 141 -9.60 -13.65 14.23
N THR A 142 -9.64 -12.53 14.94
CA THR A 142 -10.33 -11.31 14.51
C THR A 142 -9.36 -10.34 13.84
N PRO A 143 -9.84 -9.29 13.15
CA PRO A 143 -8.99 -8.21 12.63
C PRO A 143 -7.99 -7.65 13.64
N ASN A 144 -8.40 -7.47 14.89
CA ASN A 144 -7.53 -6.92 15.93
C ASN A 144 -6.38 -7.88 16.30
N ASP A 145 -6.56 -9.18 16.11
CA ASP A 145 -5.51 -10.16 16.35
C ASP A 145 -4.47 -10.13 15.23
N PHE A 146 -4.92 -9.94 13.98
CA PHE A 146 -4.04 -9.69 12.85
C PHE A 146 -3.25 -8.38 13.02
N PHE A 147 -3.94 -7.26 13.30
CA PHE A 147 -3.29 -5.96 13.50
C PHE A 147 -2.19 -6.01 14.56
N ARG A 148 -2.49 -6.61 15.72
CA ARG A 148 -1.51 -6.79 16.81
C ARG A 148 -0.38 -7.74 16.44
N ALA A 149 -0.65 -8.80 15.68
CA ALA A 149 0.40 -9.71 15.23
C ALA A 149 1.38 -9.01 14.28
N MET A 150 0.87 -8.18 13.37
CA MET A 150 1.69 -7.40 12.45
C MET A 150 2.53 -6.35 13.19
N GLU A 151 1.94 -5.61 14.13
CA GLU A 151 2.67 -4.64 14.99
C GLU A 151 3.77 -5.31 15.81
N ASN A 152 3.46 -6.42 16.49
CA ASN A 152 4.42 -7.16 17.30
C ASN A 152 5.58 -7.72 16.46
N GLY A 153 5.29 -8.22 15.25
CA GLY A 153 6.30 -8.77 14.37
C GLY A 153 7.16 -7.70 13.69
N ALA A 154 6.57 -6.54 13.35
CA ALA A 154 7.26 -5.42 12.72
C ALA A 154 8.07 -4.57 13.74
N GLY A 155 7.66 -4.58 15.01
CA GLY A 155 8.27 -3.78 16.07
C GLY A 155 7.92 -2.29 15.99
N GLU A 156 6.76 -1.94 15.43
CA GLU A 156 6.34 -0.56 15.15
C GLU A 156 4.82 -0.40 15.37
N ASP A 157 4.38 0.80 15.76
CA ASP A 157 2.96 1.12 15.92
C ASP A 157 2.32 1.41 14.56
N LEU A 158 1.41 0.54 14.14
CA LEU A 158 0.69 0.61 12.87
C LEU A 158 -0.78 1.02 13.06
N SER A 159 -1.16 1.47 14.25
CA SER A 159 -2.54 1.85 14.58
C SER A 159 -3.09 2.94 13.65
N TRP A 160 -2.23 3.88 13.21
CA TRP A 160 -2.57 4.90 12.22
C TRP A 160 -2.96 4.29 10.88
N PHE A 161 -2.26 3.23 10.44
CA PHE A 161 -2.48 2.57 9.16
C PHE A 161 -3.78 1.75 9.20
N TRP A 162 -3.98 0.96 10.26
CA TRP A 162 -5.22 0.20 10.45
C TRP A 162 -6.43 1.11 10.54
N ARG A 163 -6.29 2.21 11.29
CA ARG A 163 -7.36 3.20 11.43
C ARG A 163 -7.69 3.85 10.10
N GLY A 164 -6.70 4.39 9.39
CA GLY A 164 -6.94 5.16 8.18
C GLY A 164 -7.36 4.32 6.97
N TRP A 165 -6.81 3.11 6.82
CA TRP A 165 -7.02 2.26 5.63
C TRP A 165 -8.12 1.21 5.80
N PHE A 166 -8.22 0.57 6.97
CA PHE A 166 -9.15 -0.54 7.20
C PHE A 166 -10.42 -0.08 7.92
N LEU A 167 -10.28 0.67 9.02
CA LEU A 167 -11.42 1.12 9.82
C LEU A 167 -12.11 2.35 9.22
N GLU A 168 -11.36 3.18 8.48
CA GLU A 168 -11.82 4.41 7.83
C GLU A 168 -11.44 4.42 6.35
N ASN A 169 -11.86 5.49 5.65
CA ASN A 169 -11.50 5.79 4.26
C ASN A 169 -10.71 7.10 4.21
N TRP A 170 -9.64 7.19 5.01
CA TRP A 170 -8.81 8.39 5.01
C TRP A 170 -8.08 8.53 3.67
N LYS A 171 -7.98 9.77 3.20
CA LYS A 171 -7.29 10.12 1.95
C LYS A 171 -5.84 10.48 2.25
N THR A 172 -4.96 10.24 1.28
CA THR A 172 -3.59 10.75 1.29
C THR A 172 -3.50 11.90 0.29
N ASP A 173 -2.94 13.03 0.70
CA ASP A 173 -2.56 14.15 -0.18
C ASP A 173 -1.28 14.75 0.39
N GLN A 174 -0.18 14.57 -0.32
CA GLN A 174 1.11 15.21 -0.03
C GLN A 174 1.43 16.20 -1.14
N GLY A 175 1.72 17.44 -0.77
CA GLY A 175 2.01 18.49 -1.75
C GLY A 175 3.38 19.12 -1.57
N ILE A 176 4.08 19.38 -2.68
CA ILE A 176 5.27 20.25 -2.67
C ILE A 176 4.78 21.69 -2.53
N THR A 177 5.05 22.31 -1.39
CA THR A 177 4.59 23.68 -1.08
C THR A 177 5.68 24.73 -1.29
N SER A 178 6.96 24.34 -1.20
CA SER A 178 8.07 25.27 -1.44
C SER A 178 9.34 24.53 -1.85
N VAL A 179 10.10 25.11 -2.78
CA VAL A 179 11.46 24.68 -3.11
C VAL A 179 12.35 25.93 -3.12
N LYS A 180 13.21 26.06 -2.11
CA LYS A 180 14.06 27.25 -1.93
C LYS A 180 15.53 26.87 -2.03
N ALA A 181 16.24 27.51 -2.97
CA ALA A 181 17.69 27.35 -3.07
C ALA A 181 18.37 27.99 -1.85
N LEU A 182 19.34 27.26 -1.30
CA LEU A 182 20.24 27.73 -0.25
C LEU A 182 21.55 28.16 -0.90
N SER A 183 22.09 29.30 -0.48
CA SER A 183 23.38 29.79 -0.95
C SER A 183 24.40 29.87 0.18
N ARG A 184 25.64 29.46 -0.11
CA ARG A 184 26.79 29.67 0.76
C ARG A 184 27.91 30.29 -0.09
N GLY A 185 28.31 31.52 0.26
CA GLY A 185 29.35 32.24 -0.48
C GLY A 185 28.98 32.59 -1.94
N GLY A 186 27.69 32.73 -2.25
CA GLY A 186 27.21 33.08 -3.60
C GLY A 186 27.02 31.89 -4.55
N ALA A 187 27.41 30.68 -4.14
CA ALA A 187 27.15 29.44 -4.88
C ALA A 187 25.94 28.69 -4.27
N THR A 188 25.28 27.86 -5.09
CA THR A 188 24.26 26.91 -4.61
C THR A 188 24.90 25.94 -3.61
N ALA A 189 24.28 25.82 -2.44
CA ALA A 189 24.72 24.92 -1.37
C ALA A 189 23.70 23.81 -1.06
N GLY A 190 22.47 23.93 -1.59
CA GLY A 190 21.42 22.94 -1.45
C GLY A 190 20.05 23.55 -1.69
N TYR A 191 19.01 22.78 -1.36
CA TYR A 191 17.62 23.21 -1.43
C TYR A 191 16.85 22.77 -0.19
N ASP A 192 15.99 23.66 0.30
CA ASP A 192 14.92 23.33 1.24
C ASP A 192 13.65 23.01 0.44
N ILE A 193 13.24 21.75 0.47
CA ILE A 193 12.03 21.24 -0.19
C ILE A 193 10.97 21.02 0.89
N VAL A 194 9.95 21.86 0.94
CA VAL A 194 8.87 21.79 1.92
C VAL A 194 7.70 21.00 1.36
N ILE A 195 7.35 19.92 2.06
CA ILE A 195 6.25 19.01 1.72
C ILE A 195 5.21 19.12 2.83
N ALA A 196 3.94 19.26 2.46
CA ALA A 196 2.83 19.28 3.40
C ALA A 196 1.99 18.01 3.28
N ASN A 197 1.51 17.48 4.39
CA ASN A 197 0.49 16.43 4.43
C ASN A 197 -0.87 17.09 4.63
N LEU A 198 -1.69 17.07 3.59
CA LEU A 198 -2.92 17.87 3.44
C LEU A 198 -4.20 17.09 3.79
N GLU A 199 -4.12 15.77 3.92
CA GLU A 199 -5.23 14.88 4.26
C GLU A 199 -4.91 13.97 5.45
N GLN A 200 -5.90 13.20 5.92
CA GLN A 200 -5.84 12.48 7.19
C GLN A 200 -4.94 11.24 7.19
N MET A 201 -4.71 10.59 6.04
CA MET A 201 -3.88 9.39 5.93
C MET A 201 -2.43 9.82 5.69
N PRO A 202 -1.54 9.74 6.70
CA PRO A 202 -0.13 9.99 6.48
C PRO A 202 0.48 8.85 5.65
N MET A 203 1.50 9.16 4.87
CA MET A 203 2.32 8.18 4.15
C MET A 203 3.79 8.56 4.24
N PRO A 204 4.74 7.62 4.03
CA PRO A 204 6.15 7.97 3.81
C PRO A 204 6.29 9.02 2.70
N ILE A 205 7.30 9.88 2.77
CA ILE A 205 7.63 10.77 1.65
C ILE A 205 8.56 10.00 0.71
N ILE A 206 8.23 9.99 -0.58
CA ILE A 206 9.11 9.54 -1.66
C ILE A 206 9.26 10.72 -2.61
N ILE A 207 10.48 11.23 -2.81
CA ILE A 207 10.74 12.30 -3.79
C ILE A 207 11.85 11.93 -4.74
N GLU A 208 11.67 12.26 -6.03
CA GLU A 208 12.75 12.39 -6.99
C GLU A 208 13.20 13.84 -7.08
N VAL A 209 14.50 14.07 -6.95
CA VAL A 209 15.13 15.36 -7.24
C VAL A 209 15.96 15.23 -8.51
N LYS A 210 15.71 16.08 -9.50
CA LYS A 210 16.47 16.14 -10.75
C LYS A 210 17.25 17.44 -10.84
N THR A 211 18.54 17.31 -11.13
CA THR A 211 19.45 18.44 -11.32
C THR A 211 19.65 18.78 -12.80
N LYS A 212 20.21 19.95 -13.07
CA LYS A 212 20.47 20.46 -14.43
C LYS A 212 21.41 19.59 -15.24
N SER A 213 22.33 18.87 -14.60
CA SER A 213 23.21 17.90 -15.28
C SER A 213 22.45 16.68 -15.81
N GLY A 214 21.22 16.45 -15.32
CA GLY A 214 20.44 15.26 -15.57
C GLY A 214 20.53 14.20 -14.47
N LYS A 215 21.37 14.39 -13.43
CA LYS A 215 21.40 13.49 -12.27
C LYS A 215 20.04 13.50 -11.56
N THR A 216 19.50 12.30 -11.31
CA THR A 216 18.32 12.05 -10.50
C THR A 216 18.70 11.36 -9.20
N GLU A 217 17.94 11.64 -8.13
CA GLU A 217 18.13 11.02 -6.83
C GLU A 217 16.77 10.82 -6.17
N ILE A 218 16.50 9.61 -5.67
CA ILE A 218 15.30 9.27 -4.92
C ILE A 218 15.61 9.34 -3.43
N LEU A 219 14.85 10.15 -2.70
CA LEU A 219 14.89 10.22 -1.24
C LEU A 219 13.60 9.65 -0.66
N LYS A 220 13.74 8.80 0.35
CA LYS A 220 12.61 8.22 1.08
C LYS A 220 12.72 8.58 2.56
N LEU A 221 11.65 9.15 3.13
CA LEU A 221 11.56 9.48 4.54
C LEU A 221 10.42 8.68 5.18
N PRO A 222 10.60 8.19 6.42
CA PRO A 222 9.60 7.38 7.11
C PRO A 222 8.34 8.21 7.42
N VAL A 223 7.22 7.52 7.65
CA VAL A 223 5.94 8.14 8.01
C VAL A 223 5.99 8.87 9.37
N ASP A 224 6.90 8.48 10.26
CA ASP A 224 7.04 9.03 11.62
C ASP A 224 7.27 10.55 11.66
N ILE A 225 7.77 11.12 10.56
CA ILE A 225 7.92 12.58 10.42
C ILE A 225 6.59 13.32 10.67
N TRP A 226 5.44 12.67 10.44
CA TRP A 226 4.12 13.27 10.61
C TRP A 226 3.58 13.20 12.04
N MET A 227 4.21 12.46 12.96
CA MET A 227 3.69 12.29 14.33
C MET A 227 3.47 13.61 15.08
N ARG A 228 4.23 14.66 14.73
CA ARG A 228 4.13 15.99 15.35
C ARG A 228 4.04 17.12 14.33
N ASN A 229 3.93 16.80 13.04
CA ASN A 229 4.06 17.76 11.96
C ASN A 229 2.98 17.55 10.89
N THR A 230 2.54 18.63 10.28
CA THR A 230 1.73 18.63 9.05
C THR A 230 2.53 19.12 7.84
N SER A 231 3.78 19.54 8.06
CA SER A 231 4.74 19.89 7.01
C SER A 231 6.14 19.44 7.42
N TRP A 232 6.96 19.07 6.44
CA TRP A 232 8.33 18.63 6.64
C TRP A 232 9.25 19.27 5.60
N THR A 233 10.45 19.66 6.03
CA THR A 233 11.47 20.22 5.12
C THR A 233 12.53 19.17 4.83
N VAL A 234 12.58 18.70 3.59
CA VAL A 234 13.65 17.85 3.09
C VAL A 234 14.82 18.75 2.69
N ASN A 235 15.93 18.59 3.40
CA ASN A 235 17.17 19.31 3.14
C ASN A 235 17.95 18.52 2.07
N TYR A 236 18.11 19.07 0.88
CA TYR A 236 18.82 18.43 -0.22
C TYR A 236 20.16 19.13 -0.48
N PRO A 237 21.29 18.64 0.07
CA PRO A 237 22.59 19.23 -0.16
C PRO A 237 23.08 18.95 -1.58
N THR A 238 23.33 20.01 -2.35
CA THR A 238 23.87 19.92 -3.71
C THR A 238 24.52 21.24 -4.11
N THR A 239 25.53 21.16 -4.97
CA THR A 239 26.10 22.33 -5.65
C THR A 239 25.47 22.56 -7.03
N GLU A 240 24.67 21.61 -7.51
CA GLU A 240 23.99 21.71 -8.80
C GLU A 240 22.64 22.40 -8.67
N GLU A 241 22.24 23.08 -9.74
CA GLU A 241 20.89 23.64 -9.87
C GLU A 241 19.86 22.50 -9.96
N VAL A 242 18.87 22.48 -9.07
CA VAL A 242 17.70 21.59 -9.15
C VAL A 242 16.71 22.17 -10.16
N VAL A 243 16.27 21.34 -11.10
CA VAL A 243 15.34 21.70 -12.18
C VAL A 243 13.95 21.12 -12.00
N SER A 244 13.82 20.00 -11.28
CA SER A 244 12.51 19.47 -10.88
C SER A 244 12.58 18.67 -9.59
N VAL A 245 11.47 18.68 -8.87
CA VAL A 245 11.19 17.79 -7.74
C VAL A 245 9.83 17.14 -8.00
N THR A 246 9.75 15.82 -7.82
CA THR A 246 8.53 15.04 -8.05
C THR A 246 8.27 14.15 -6.86
N LEU A 247 7.10 14.31 -6.23
CA LEU A 247 6.58 13.39 -5.23
C LEU A 247 6.11 12.11 -5.91
N ASP A 248 6.45 10.98 -5.30
CA ASP A 248 6.03 9.64 -5.68
C ASP A 248 6.09 9.38 -7.20
N PRO A 249 7.30 9.46 -7.82
CA PRO A 249 7.47 9.39 -9.28
C PRO A 249 6.96 8.08 -9.90
N GLU A 250 6.92 7.00 -9.12
CA GLU A 250 6.45 5.67 -9.54
C GLU A 250 4.99 5.40 -9.18
N HIS A 251 4.30 6.38 -8.60
CA HIS A 251 2.87 6.32 -8.25
C HIS A 251 2.54 5.12 -7.34
N VAL A 252 3.41 4.83 -6.36
CA VAL A 252 3.24 3.70 -5.45
C VAL A 252 2.44 4.06 -4.20
N LEU A 253 2.14 5.35 -3.98
CA LEU A 253 1.33 5.84 -2.88
C LEU A 253 -0.04 6.34 -3.39
N PRO A 254 -1.11 6.19 -2.59
CA PRO A 254 -2.46 6.52 -2.99
C PRO A 254 -2.76 8.01 -2.80
N ASP A 255 -1.98 8.87 -3.44
CA ASP A 255 -2.19 10.32 -3.43
C ASP A 255 -3.40 10.73 -4.29
N VAL A 256 -4.34 11.47 -3.71
CA VAL A 256 -5.60 11.85 -4.39
C VAL A 256 -5.46 13.11 -5.25
N ASN A 257 -4.36 13.84 -5.18
CA ASN A 257 -4.19 15.13 -5.82
C ASN A 257 -2.81 15.28 -6.49
N PRO A 258 -2.59 14.65 -7.66
CA PRO A 258 -1.29 14.70 -8.32
C PRO A 258 -0.88 16.10 -8.83
N THR A 259 -1.76 17.10 -8.76
CA THR A 259 -1.50 18.44 -9.30
C THR A 259 -0.48 19.24 -8.49
N ASN A 260 -0.27 18.87 -7.22
CA ASN A 260 0.70 19.49 -6.31
C ASN A 260 1.97 18.63 -6.12
N ASN A 261 2.11 17.53 -6.87
CA ASN A 261 3.22 16.57 -6.73
C ASN A 261 4.50 17.01 -7.44
N VAL A 262 4.42 18.03 -8.30
CA VAL A 262 5.54 18.39 -9.18
C VAL A 262 5.87 19.87 -9.06
N TRP A 263 7.12 20.15 -8.69
CA TRP A 263 7.73 21.45 -8.87
C TRP A 263 8.72 21.40 -10.02
N LYS A 264 8.65 22.39 -10.92
CA LYS A 264 9.62 22.60 -12.01
C LYS A 264 10.09 24.05 -11.97
N LYS A 265 11.38 24.24 -12.19
CA LYS A 265 12.00 25.56 -12.27
C LYS A 265 11.81 26.22 -13.63
#